data_AF-A0A4Q3SWH5-F1
#
_entry.id   AF-A0A4Q3SWH5-F1
#
_cell.length_a   1.000
_cell.length_b   1.000
_cell.length_c   1.000
_cell.angle_alpha   90.00
_cell.angle_beta   90.00
_cell.angle_gamma   90.00
#
_symmetry.space_group_name_H-M   'P 1'
#
loop_
_entity.id
_entity.type
_entity.pdbx_description
1 polymer ?
#
loop_
_entity_poly.entity_id
_entity_poly.type
_entity_poly.pdbx_seq_one_letter_code
_entity_poly.pdbx_strand_id
1 'polypeptide(L)'
;MYSYALLETGCYYLVQEKEEAQPSLIKVTMETDYCMYVTSFGETPVMEWKKKTDGIHEILELLGDDKVREWEAIYNDNQDAYYEEDED
;
A
#
# COMPACT_ATOMS: atom_id res chain seq x y z
N MET A 1 3.67 -0.93 -19.28
CA MET A 1 3.08 -0.28 -18.09
C MET A 1 2.01 -1.20 -17.56
N TYR A 2 2.09 -1.53 -16.27
CA TYR A 2 1.10 -2.35 -15.59
C TYR A 2 -0.11 -1.49 -15.21
N SER A 3 -1.14 -2.10 -14.61
CA SER A 3 -2.26 -1.36 -14.05
C SER A 3 -2.78 -2.04 -12.80
N TYR A 4 -3.58 -1.30 -12.04
CA TYR A 4 -4.22 -1.81 -10.82
C TYR A 4 -5.06 -3.07 -11.06
N ALA A 5 -5.58 -3.29 -12.27
CA ALA A 5 -6.32 -4.51 -12.63
C ALA A 5 -5.57 -5.84 -12.43
N LEU A 6 -4.25 -5.80 -12.28
CA LEU A 6 -3.40 -6.98 -12.07
C LEU A 6 -3.21 -7.34 -10.59
N LEU A 7 -3.72 -6.51 -9.68
CA LEU A 7 -3.55 -6.71 -8.24
C LEU A 7 -4.73 -7.47 -7.65
N GLU A 8 -4.47 -8.22 -6.59
CA GLU A 8 -5.46 -9.03 -5.88
C GLU A 8 -5.85 -8.37 -4.54
N THR A 9 -7.14 -8.46 -4.18
CA THR A 9 -7.63 -7.96 -2.89
C THR A 9 -7.04 -8.73 -1.72
N GLY A 10 -6.74 -8.05 -0.62
CA GLY A 10 -6.14 -8.63 0.58
C GLY A 10 -4.62 -8.74 0.52
N CYS A 11 -4.01 -8.48 -0.63
CA CYS A 11 -2.57 -8.57 -0.84
C CYS A 11 -1.86 -7.22 -0.65
N TYR A 12 -0.59 -7.31 -0.25
CA TYR A 12 0.32 -6.18 -0.10
C TYR A 12 1.33 -6.19 -1.24
N TYR A 13 1.51 -5.05 -1.90
CA TYR A 13 2.42 -4.90 -3.02
C TYR A 13 3.38 -3.74 -2.79
N LEU A 14 4.65 -3.93 -3.14
CA LEU A 14 5.56 -2.83 -3.42
C LEU A 14 5.41 -2.45 -4.88
N VAL A 15 5.01 -1.21 -5.12
CA VAL A 15 4.77 -0.67 -6.45
C VAL A 15 5.54 0.62 -6.65
N GLN A 16 5.84 0.92 -7.91
CA GLN A 16 6.32 2.22 -8.34
C GLN A 16 5.27 2.80 -9.30
N GLU A 17 4.57 3.87 -8.90
CA GLU A 17 3.50 4.44 -9.73
C GLU A 17 4.04 5.26 -10.92
N LYS A 18 5.23 5.88 -10.77
CA LYS A 18 5.89 6.72 -11.79
C LYS A 18 7.37 6.37 -11.89
N GLU A 19 7.95 6.51 -13.08
CA GLU A 19 9.33 6.09 -13.41
C GLU A 19 10.42 6.60 -12.46
N GLU A 20 10.27 7.82 -11.93
CA GLU A 20 11.24 8.43 -11.00
C GLU A 20 10.74 8.50 -9.54
N ALA A 21 9.57 7.94 -9.25
CA ALA A 21 9.04 7.92 -7.87
C ALA A 21 9.73 6.84 -7.03
N GLN A 22 9.78 7.02 -5.72
CA GLN A 22 10.22 5.95 -4.83
C GLN A 22 9.17 4.82 -4.78
N PRO A 23 9.58 3.56 -4.54
CA PRO A 23 8.65 2.48 -4.25
C PRO A 23 7.76 2.81 -3.06
N SER A 24 6.47 2.48 -3.16
CA SER A 24 5.53 2.60 -2.07
C SER A 24 4.85 1.26 -1.80
N LEU A 25 4.58 0.99 -0.53
CA LEU A 25 3.78 -0.16 -0.13
C LEU A 25 2.30 0.21 -0.22
N ILE A 26 1.53 -0.64 -0.88
CA ILE A 26 0.08 -0.55 -0.94
C ILE A 26 -0.57 -1.85 -0.49
N LYS A 27 -1.77 -1.76 0.09
CA LYS A 27 -2.69 -2.88 0.30
C LYS A 27 -3.94 -2.65 -0.51
N VAL A 28 -4.36 -3.67 -1.26
CA VAL A 28 -5.64 -3.64 -1.95
C VAL A 28 -6.72 -4.10 -0.97
N THR A 29 -7.62 -3.21 -0.58
CA THR A 29 -8.65 -3.49 0.44
C THR A 29 -9.92 -4.06 -0.17
N MET A 30 -10.37 -3.50 -1.29
CA MET A 30 -11.52 -4.00 -2.03
C MET A 30 -11.46 -3.59 -3.50
N GLU A 31 -12.28 -4.22 -4.33
CA GLU A 31 -12.46 -3.83 -5.72
C GLU A 31 -13.94 -3.69 -6.08
N THR A 32 -14.19 -2.91 -7.12
CA THR A 32 -15.47 -2.84 -7.84
C THR A 32 -15.23 -3.22 -9.29
N ASP A 33 -16.26 -3.15 -10.13
CA ASP A 33 -16.14 -3.43 -11.56
C ASP A 33 -15.05 -2.58 -12.24
N TYR A 34 -14.84 -1.34 -11.79
CA TYR A 34 -13.96 -0.38 -12.46
C TYR A 34 -12.84 0.20 -11.60
N CYS A 35 -12.94 0.07 -10.27
CA CYS A 35 -12.01 0.71 -9.35
C CYS A 35 -11.49 -0.27 -8.30
N MET A 36 -10.37 0.09 -7.68
CA MET A 36 -9.82 -0.57 -6.51
C MET A 36 -9.68 0.46 -5.40
N TYR A 37 -10.02 0.05 -4.19
CA TYR A 37 -9.78 0.83 -2.99
C TYR A 37 -8.50 0.34 -2.35
N VAL A 38 -7.50 1.22 -2.29
CA VAL A 38 -6.15 0.88 -1.85
C VAL A 38 -5.76 1.75 -0.66
N THR A 39 -4.98 1.17 0.24
CA THR A 39 -4.31 1.90 1.32
C THR A 39 -2.84 2.01 0.96
N SER A 40 -2.29 3.21 0.86
CA SER A 40 -0.84 3.44 0.74
C SER A 40 -0.24 3.78 2.11
N PHE A 41 0.94 3.26 2.38
CA PHE A 41 1.59 3.37 3.70
C PHE A 41 2.83 4.27 3.63
N GLY A 42 2.60 5.58 3.50
CA GLY A 42 3.62 6.62 3.63
C GLY A 42 3.80 7.06 5.09
N GLU A 43 4.05 8.36 5.31
CA GLU A 43 4.08 8.96 6.66
C GLU A 43 2.79 8.67 7.44
N THR A 44 1.65 8.72 6.76
CA THR A 44 0.36 8.29 7.29
C THR A 44 -0.33 7.36 6.29
N PRO A 45 -1.20 6.44 6.75
CA PRO A 45 -2.00 5.63 5.84
C PRO A 45 -2.98 6.49 5.06
N VAL A 46 -2.92 6.45 3.74
CA VAL A 46 -3.89 7.14 2.88
C VAL A 46 -4.73 6.11 2.15
N MET A 47 -6.04 6.17 2.38
CA MET A 47 -7.00 5.33 1.66
C MET A 47 -7.54 6.08 0.45
N GLU A 48 -7.39 5.52 -0.74
CA GLU A 48 -7.76 6.17 -1.99
C GLU A 48 -8.36 5.20 -3.02
N TRP A 49 -9.12 5.77 -3.96
CA TRP A 49 -9.68 5.04 -5.09
C TRP A 49 -8.77 5.18 -6.31
N LYS A 50 -8.41 4.04 -6.92
CA LYS A 50 -7.70 3.98 -8.20
C LYS A 50 -8.60 3.31 -9.23
N LYS A 51 -8.60 3.77 -10.48
CA LYS A 51 -9.25 3.00 -11.55
C LYS A 51 -8.39 1.77 -11.83
N LYS A 52 -9.02 0.65 -12.18
CA LYS A 52 -8.31 -0.56 -12.65
C LYS A 52 -7.43 -0.29 -13.88
N THR A 53 -7.80 0.72 -14.66
CA THR A 53 -7.06 1.17 -15.85
C THR A 53 -5.96 2.19 -15.55
N ASP A 54 -5.85 2.69 -14.30
CA ASP A 54 -4.76 3.60 -13.95
C ASP A 54 -3.43 2.86 -14.02
N GLY A 55 -2.44 3.52 -14.63
CA GLY A 55 -1.14 2.91 -14.92
C GLY A 55 -0.26 2.80 -13.66
N ILE A 56 0.40 1.66 -13.53
CA ILE A 56 1.50 1.43 -12.60
C ILE A 56 2.77 1.29 -13.44
N HIS A 57 3.81 2.06 -13.12
CA HIS A 57 5.07 1.97 -13.85
C HIS A 57 5.67 0.57 -13.69
N GLU A 58 5.85 0.13 -12.45
CA GLU A 58 6.40 -1.19 -12.11
C GLU A 58 5.70 -1.79 -10.88
N ILE A 59 5.40 -3.09 -10.93
CA ILE A 59 5.02 -3.88 -9.76
C ILE A 59 6.27 -4.65 -9.36
N LEU A 60 6.88 -4.25 -8.24
CA LEU A 60 8.18 -4.75 -7.83
C LEU A 60 8.05 -6.10 -7.13
N GLU A 61 7.09 -6.21 -6.22
CA GLU A 61 6.93 -7.39 -5.38
C GLU A 61 5.50 -7.52 -4.86
N LEU A 62 5.00 -8.76 -4.82
CA LEU A 62 3.87 -9.18 -3.98
C LEU A 62 4.45 -9.74 -2.69
N LEU A 63 4.18 -9.09 -1.56
CA LEU A 63 4.76 -9.51 -0.27
C LEU A 63 4.04 -10.77 0.22
N GLY A 64 4.83 -11.75 0.65
CA GLY A 64 4.33 -12.89 1.42
C GLY A 64 4.05 -12.52 2.87
N ASP A 65 3.21 -13.30 3.53
CA ASP A 65 2.74 -13.08 4.91
C ASP A 65 3.85 -12.77 5.91
N ASP A 66 4.98 -13.48 5.85
CA ASP A 66 6.09 -13.29 6.78
C ASP A 66 6.71 -11.89 6.65
N LYS A 67 6.80 -11.36 5.43
CA LYS A 67 7.30 -10.00 5.17
C LYS A 67 6.29 -8.93 5.53
N VAL A 68 5.01 -9.20 5.32
CA VAL A 68 3.94 -8.32 5.79
C VAL A 68 3.99 -8.19 7.31
N ARG A 69 4.11 -9.29 8.06
CA ARG A 69 4.23 -9.25 9.52
C ARG A 69 5.46 -8.49 10.01
N GLU A 70 6.61 -8.71 9.37
CA GLU A 70 7.85 -8.00 9.68
C GLU A 70 7.67 -6.48 9.49
N TRP A 71 7.07 -6.08 8.36
CA TRP A 71 6.78 -4.67 8.09
C TRP A 71 5.74 -4.08 9.05
N GLU A 72 4.63 -4.80 9.33
CA GLU A 72 3.59 -4.35 10.25
C GLU A 72 4.13 -4.09 11.65
N ALA A 73 5.04 -4.95 12.15
CA ALA A 73 5.71 -4.72 13.44
C ALA A 73 6.50 -3.41 13.43
N ILE A 74 7.30 -3.15 12.38
CA ILE A 74 8.09 -1.91 12.26
C ILE A 74 7.18 -0.69 12.15
N TYR A 75 6.10 -0.79 11.37
CA TYR A 75 5.19 0.31 11.12
C TYR A 75 4.42 0.71 12.38
N ASN A 76 3.92 -0.27 13.13
CA ASN A 76 3.18 -0.03 14.37
C ASN A 76 4.09 0.44 15.51
N ASP A 77 5.28 -0.15 15.67
CA ASP A 77 6.26 0.31 16.68
C ASP A 77 6.63 1.80 16.46
N ASN A 78 6.69 2.23 15.20
CA ASN A 78 6.96 3.63 14.85
C ASN A 78 5.73 4.54 15.07
N GLN A 79 4.51 4.03 14.89
CA GLN A 79 3.30 4.81 15.17
C GLN A 79 3.00 4.93 16.67
N ASP A 80 3.24 3.88 17.46
CA ASP A 80 3.03 3.92 18.92
C ASP A 80 3.92 4.99 19.59
N ALA A 81 5.11 5.24 19.04
CA ALA A 81 5.98 6.34 19.48
C ALA A 81 5.40 7.75 19.23
N TYR A 82 4.41 7.89 18.35
CA TYR A 82 3.73 9.16 18.06
C TYR A 82 2.39 9.32 18.82
N TYR A 83 1.82 8.24 19.37
CA TYR A 83 0.54 8.27 20.08
C TYR A 83 0.66 8.32 21.62
N GLU A 84 1.88 8.24 22.19
CA GLU A 84 2.13 8.37 23.64
C GLU A 84 2.24 9.82 24.17
N GLU A 85 2.09 10.87 23.35
CA GLU A 85 2.21 12.28 23.80
C GLU A 85 0.87 13.01 24.07
N ASP A 86 -0.28 12.35 24.00
CA ASP A 86 -1.62 12.97 24.18
C ASP A 86 -2.46 12.37 25.33
N GLU A 87 -1.82 11.85 26.39
CA GLU A 87 -2.48 11.59 27.69
C GLU A 87 -1.73 12.27 28.85
N ASP A 88 -1.95 13.59 29.04
CA ASP A 88 -1.71 14.31 30.30
C ASP A 88 -2.82 15.34 30.58
#